data_AF-A0A376YDI4-F1
#
_entry.id   AF-A0A376YDI4-F1
#
_cell.length_a   1.000
_cell.length_b   1.000
_cell.length_c   1.000
_cell.angle_alpha   90.00
_cell.angle_beta   90.00
_cell.angle_gamma   90.00
#
_symmetry.space_group_name_H-M   'P 1'
#
loop_
_entity.id
_entity.type
_entity.pdbx_description
1 polymer ?
#
loop_
_entity_poly.entity_id
_entity_poly.type
_entity_poly.pdbx_seq_one_letter_code
_entity_poly.pdbx_strand_id
1 'polypeptide(L)' 'MTIFDNYEVWFVIGSQHLYGPETLRQVTQHAEHVVNALNTEAKLPCKLVLKTAGHHAG' A
#
# COMPACT_ATOMS: atom_id res chain seq x y z
N MET A 1 11.06 -19.66 -10.95
CA MET A 1 9.83 -18.87 -11.07
C MET A 1 8.67 -19.69 -10.56
N THR A 2 7.85 -19.11 -9.70
CA THR A 2 6.60 -19.69 -9.20
C THR A 2 5.40 -19.07 -9.92
N ILE A 3 4.21 -19.65 -9.77
CA ILE A 3 2.99 -19.05 -10.31
C ILE A 3 2.73 -17.65 -9.74
N PHE A 4 3.23 -17.35 -8.54
CA PHE A 4 2.99 -16.10 -7.81
C PHE A 4 3.81 -14.92 -8.32
N ASP A 5 4.89 -15.17 -9.08
CA ASP A 5 5.75 -14.10 -9.62
C ASP A 5 5.01 -13.20 -10.62
N ASN A 6 3.89 -13.67 -11.18
CA ASN A 6 3.05 -12.93 -12.12
C ASN A 6 1.89 -12.18 -11.43
N TYR A 7 1.78 -12.24 -10.11
CA TYR A 7 0.69 -11.62 -9.36
C TYR A 7 1.21 -10.58 -8.37
N GLU A 8 0.38 -9.57 -8.14
CA GLU A 8 0.57 -8.55 -7.12
C GLU A 8 -0.68 -8.49 -6.24
N VAL A 9 -0.49 -8.24 -4.95
CA VAL A 9 -1.59 -7.96 -4.00
C VAL A 9 -1.62 -6.46 -3.74
N TRP A 10 -2.80 -5.85 -3.84
CA TRP A 10 -2.94 -4.42 -3.59
C TRP A 10 -3.23 -4.16 -2.11
N PHE A 11 -2.38 -3.35 -1.49
CA PHE A 11 -2.57 -2.81 -0.16
C PHE A 11 -3.29 -1.47 -0.27
N VAL A 12 -4.60 -1.48 -0.07
CA VAL A 12 -5.44 -0.28 -0.18
C VAL A 12 -5.59 0.35 1.19
N ILE A 13 -5.20 1.63 1.32
CA ILE A 13 -5.43 2.40 2.54
C ILE A 13 -6.71 3.23 2.44
N GLY A 14 -7.64 3.00 3.37
CA GLY A 14 -8.80 3.87 3.57
C GLY A 14 -8.40 5.12 4.33
N SER A 15 -8.80 6.29 3.85
CA SER A 15 -8.64 7.56 4.55
C SER A 15 -9.82 8.48 4.25
N GLN A 16 -10.02 9.53 5.06
CA GLN A 16 -11.07 10.51 4.86
C GLN A 16 -10.48 11.91 4.81
N HIS A 17 -10.89 12.70 3.81
CA HIS A 17 -10.40 14.07 3.61
C HIS A 17 -10.66 14.99 4.81
N LEU A 18 -11.67 14.69 5.63
CA LEU A 18 -12.01 15.43 6.84
C LEU A 18 -10.92 15.38 7.92
N TYR A 19 -9.95 14.46 7.83
CA TYR A 19 -8.84 14.35 8.79
C TYR A 19 -7.73 15.39 8.59
N GLY A 20 -7.79 16.18 7.53
CA GLY A 20 -6.80 17.20 7.22
C GLY A 20 -5.51 16.66 6.60
N PRO A 21 -4.75 17.51 5.89
CA PRO A 21 -3.64 17.09 5.03
C PRO A 21 -2.48 16.45 5.80
N GLU A 22 -2.19 16.89 7.02
CA GLU A 22 -1.10 16.32 7.82
C GLU A 22 -1.41 14.88 8.25
N THR A 23 -2.64 14.62 8.70
CA THR A 23 -3.07 13.26 9.05
C THR A 23 -3.02 12.34 7.84
N LEU A 24 -3.48 12.81 6.67
CA LEU A 24 -3.38 12.05 5.42
C LEU A 24 -1.93 11.74 5.05
N ARG A 25 -1.02 12.72 5.19
CA ARG A 25 0.42 12.54 4.95
C ARG A 25 1.01 11.46 5.86
N GLN A 26 0.69 11.49 7.15
CA GLN A 26 1.15 10.49 8.11
C GLN A 26 0.63 9.08 7.77
N VAL A 27 -0.65 8.97 7.39
CA VAL A 27 -1.23 7.69 6.94
C VAL A 27 -0.50 7.15 5.72
N THR A 28 -0.21 7.99 4.72
CA THR A 28 0.57 7.60 3.54
C THR A 28 1.98 7.13 3.93
N GLN A 29 2.69 7.88 4.79
CA GLN A 29 4.03 7.51 5.24
C GLN A 29 4.06 6.16 5.98
N HIS A 30 3.10 5.92 6.86
CA HIS A 30 2.99 4.63 7.56
C HIS A 30 2.69 3.49 6.60
N ALA A 31 1.80 3.72 5.62
CA ALA A 31 1.46 2.71 4.63
C ALA A 31 2.65 2.33 3.75
N GLU A 32 3.43 3.32 3.31
CA GLU A 32 4.69 3.10 2.57
C GLU A 32 5.69 2.28 3.39
N HIS A 33 5.87 2.65 4.66
CA HIS A 33 6.79 1.93 5.55
C HIS A 33 6.37 0.48 5.73
N VAL A 34 5.09 0.23 6.01
CA VAL A 34 4.54 -1.14 6.18
C VAL A 34 4.71 -1.96 4.91
N VAL A 35 4.34 -1.42 3.73
CA VAL A 35 4.45 -2.16 2.47
C VAL A 35 5.91 -2.48 2.13
N ASN A 36 6.84 -1.55 2.36
CA ASN A 36 8.26 -1.77 2.11
C ASN A 36 8.85 -2.83 3.05
N ALA A 37 8.53 -2.76 4.34
CA ALA A 37 8.98 -3.75 5.32
C ALA A 37 8.42 -5.15 5.00
N LEU A 38 7.13 -5.25 4.66
CA LEU A 38 6.52 -6.53 4.28
C LEU A 38 7.12 -7.12 3.01
N ASN A 39 7.36 -6.30 1.98
CA ASN A 39 8.01 -6.75 0.75
C ASN A 39 9.46 -7.22 0.97
N THR A 40 10.17 -6.64 1.95
CA THR A 40 11.60 -6.91 2.16
C THR A 40 11.84 -8.02 3.18
N GLU A 41 11.06 -8.07 4.25
CA GLU A 41 11.36 -8.87 5.44
C GLU A 41 10.41 -10.05 5.64
N ALA A 42 9.14 -9.92 5.23
CA ALA A 42 8.10 -10.93 5.51
C ALA A 42 8.13 -12.15 4.57
N LYS A 43 9.04 -12.16 3.58
CA LYS A 43 9.20 -13.28 2.61
C LYS A 43 7.88 -13.68 1.94
N LEU A 44 7.08 -12.68 1.56
CA LEU A 44 5.81 -12.90 0.90
C LEU A 44 6.02 -13.58 -0.47
N PRO A 45 5.13 -14.50 -0.88
CA PRO A 45 5.24 -15.22 -2.15
C PRO A 45 4.93 -14.35 -3.37
N CYS A 46 4.34 -13.17 -3.17
CA CYS A 46 4.04 -12.19 -4.21
C CYS A 46 4.24 -10.78 -3.68
N LYS A 47 4.39 -9.83 -4.59
CA LYS A 47 4.66 -8.42 -4.27
C LYS A 47 3.40 -7.73 -3.75
N LEU A 48 3.55 -6.96 -2.68
CA LEU A 48 2.53 -6.09 -2.14
C LEU A 48 2.69 -4.69 -2.76
N VAL A 49 1.60 -4.13 -3.31
CA VAL A 49 1.61 -2.81 -3.98
C VAL A 49 0.67 -1.85 -3.26
N LEU A 50 1.21 -0.75 -2.75
CA LEU A 50 0.42 0.29 -2.12
C LEU A 50 -0.48 0.99 -3.14
N LYS A 51 -1.78 1.11 -2.83
CA LYS A 51 -2.77 1.88 -3.58
C LYS A 51 -3.50 2.84 -2.63
N THR A 52 -3.68 4.09 -3.05
CA THR A 52 -4.41 5.09 -2.29
C THR A 52 -5.90 5.02 -2.60
N ALA A 53 -6.76 4.88 -1.58
CA ALA A 53 -8.20 5.06 -1.76
C ALA A 53 -8.50 6.55 -1.87
N GLY A 54 -8.43 7.09 -3.09
CA GLY A 54 -8.65 8.53 -3.31
C GLY A 54 -8.35 9.02 -4.71
N HIS A 55 -7.71 8.21 -5.56
CA HIS A 55 -7.57 8.52 -6.98
C HIS A 55 -8.24 7.42 -7.81
N HIS A 56 -9.57 7.34 -7.71
CA HIS A 56 -10.34 6.98 -8.89
C HIS A 56 -10.12 8.12 -9.90
N ALA A 57 -9.04 8.02 -10.67
CA ALA A 57 -8.94 8.72 -11.95
C ALA A 57 -10.01 8.09 -12.86
N GLY A 58 -11.18 8.71 -12.85
CA GLY A 58 -12.08 8.73 -14.00
C GLY A 58 -11.73 9.93 -14.87
#